data_AF-A0A6B3FKJ5-F1
#
_entry.id   AF-A0A6B3FKJ5-F1
#
_cell.length_a   1.000
_cell.length_b   1.000
_cell.length_c   1.000
_cell.angle_alpha   90.00
_cell.angle_beta   90.00
_cell.angle_gamma   90.00
#
_symmetry.space_group_name_H-M   'P 1'
#
loop_
_entity.id
_entity.type
_entity.pdbx_description
1 polymer ?
#
loop_
_entity_poly.entity_id
_entity_poly.type
_entity_poly.pdbx_seq_one_letter_code
_entity_poly.pdbx_strand_id
1 'polypeptide(L)'
;RGLQREAFGGPAGDWSLDERFHFGGYARTTDALHAFADDFEDRHGLPVERLYVAKLLYALTTLAGEGAFPAGSSVAAVITGRPDPAQPSAGSQSDSSR
;
A
#
# COMPACT_ATOMS: atom_id res chain seq x y z
N ARG A 1 5.60 17.29 -19.88
CA ARG A 1 5.81 16.24 -20.93
C ARG A 1 7.15 16.35 -21.68
N GLY A 2 7.97 17.41 -21.48
CA GLY A 2 9.28 17.54 -22.14
C GLY A 2 10.24 16.39 -21.81
N LEU A 3 10.42 16.09 -20.51
CA LEU A 3 11.31 15.01 -20.05
C LEU A 3 10.99 13.63 -20.65
N GLN A 4 9.70 13.29 -20.81
CA GLN A 4 9.31 12.00 -21.43
C GLN A 4 9.64 11.95 -22.92
N ARG A 5 9.47 13.07 -23.65
CA ARG A 5 9.84 13.12 -25.07
C ARG A 5 11.35 13.01 -25.26
N GLU A 6 12.13 13.66 -24.39
CA GLU A 6 13.59 13.63 -24.44
C GLU A 6 14.15 12.24 -24.08
N ALA A 7 13.63 11.62 -23.02
CA ALA A 7 14.12 10.32 -22.56
C ALA A 7 13.59 9.12 -23.36
N PHE A 8 12.35 9.19 -23.85
CA PHE A 8 11.63 8.03 -24.42
C PHE A 8 10.99 8.28 -25.78
N GLY A 9 11.19 9.45 -26.41
CA GLY A 9 10.57 9.82 -27.70
C GLY A 9 9.08 10.18 -27.61
N GLY A 10 8.46 10.05 -26.43
CA GLY A 10 7.06 10.32 -26.18
C GLY A 10 6.61 9.73 -24.83
N PRO A 11 5.34 9.90 -24.44
CA PRO A 11 4.79 9.13 -23.31
C PRO A 11 4.90 7.63 -23.62
N ALA A 12 5.48 6.87 -22.69
CA ALA A 12 5.56 5.42 -22.81
C ALA A 12 4.30 4.78 -22.21
N GLY A 13 3.52 4.10 -23.05
CA GLY A 13 2.34 3.33 -22.65
C GLY A 13 1.14 4.16 -22.19
N ASP A 14 0.03 3.46 -21.99
CA ASP A 14 -1.20 4.00 -21.40
C ASP A 14 -1.18 3.76 -19.90
N TRP A 15 -0.84 4.78 -19.14
CA TRP A 15 -0.86 4.75 -17.68
C TRP A 15 -1.72 5.89 -17.14
N SER A 16 -2.31 5.66 -15.97
CA SER A 16 -3.07 6.65 -15.22
C SER A 16 -2.60 6.67 -13.77
N LEU A 17 -2.85 7.79 -13.09
CA LEU A 17 -2.59 7.94 -11.67
C LEU A 17 -3.93 8.17 -10.98
N ASP A 18 -4.28 7.31 -10.03
CA ASP A 18 -5.42 7.52 -9.15
C ASP A 18 -4.96 8.25 -7.89
N GLU A 19 -5.33 9.53 -7.79
CA GLU A 19 -4.90 10.40 -6.69
C GLU A 19 -5.74 10.21 -5.42
N ARG A 20 -6.83 9.42 -5.44
CA ARG A 20 -7.74 9.27 -4.28
C ARG A 20 -7.07 8.64 -3.04
N PHE A 21 -6.00 7.88 -3.24
CA PHE A 21 -5.39 7.02 -2.21
C PHE A 21 -4.07 7.59 -1.66
N HIS A 22 -3.90 8.91 -1.64
CA HIS A 22 -2.67 9.54 -1.15
C HIS A 22 -2.58 9.64 0.38
N PHE A 23 -3.70 9.49 1.11
CA PHE A 23 -3.78 9.55 2.59
C PHE A 23 -3.09 10.78 3.19
N GLY A 24 -3.46 11.97 2.73
CA GLY A 24 -2.84 13.23 3.18
C GLY A 24 -1.49 13.57 2.54
N GLY A 25 -0.94 12.71 1.67
CA GLY A 25 0.16 13.06 0.77
C GLY A 25 1.43 12.23 0.98
N TYR A 26 2.55 12.76 0.50
CA TYR A 26 3.86 12.11 0.58
C TYR A 26 4.29 11.88 2.03
N ALA A 27 4.80 10.68 2.32
CA ALA A 27 5.23 10.26 3.65
C ALA A 27 4.21 10.49 4.77
N ARG A 28 2.92 10.47 4.45
CA ARG A 28 1.82 10.54 5.42
C ARG A 28 1.13 9.19 5.54
N THR A 29 0.73 8.86 6.76
CA THR A 29 -0.14 7.73 7.08
C THR A 29 -1.35 8.24 7.86
N THR A 30 -2.36 7.37 8.01
CA THR A 30 -3.56 7.62 8.80
C THR A 30 -3.90 6.36 9.60
N ASP A 31 -4.69 6.50 10.65
CA ASP A 31 -5.15 5.34 11.45
C ASP A 31 -5.94 4.33 10.58
N ALA A 32 -6.73 4.84 9.62
CA ALA A 32 -7.43 3.98 8.67
C ALA A 32 -6.47 3.16 7.78
N LEU A 33 -5.34 3.74 7.37
CA LEU A 33 -4.33 3.04 6.58
C LEU A 33 -3.61 1.98 7.42
N HIS A 34 -3.33 2.28 8.69
CA HIS A 34 -2.76 1.30 9.61
C HIS A 34 -3.72 0.14 9.85
N ALA A 35 -4.98 0.42 10.17
CA ALA A 35 -6.01 -0.60 10.40
C ALA A 35 -6.22 -1.50 9.16
N PHE A 36 -6.20 -0.90 7.96
CA PHE A 36 -6.24 -1.68 6.73
C PHE A 36 -5.04 -2.63 6.61
N ALA A 37 -3.84 -2.15 6.90
CA ALA A 37 -2.65 -2.98 6.77
C ALA A 37 -2.58 -4.10 7.82
N ASP A 38 -3.08 -3.86 9.05
CA ASP A 38 -3.25 -4.92 10.07
C ASP A 38 -4.20 -6.01 9.57
N ASP A 39 -5.39 -5.62 9.11
CA ASP A 39 -6.39 -6.55 8.56
C ASP A 39 -5.85 -7.30 7.31
N PHE A 40 -5.10 -6.63 6.46
CA PHE A 40 -4.50 -7.25 5.28
C PHE A 40 -3.43 -8.28 5.66
N GLU A 41 -2.57 -7.94 6.63
CA GLU A 41 -1.56 -8.86 7.19
C GLU A 41 -2.23 -10.09 7.79
N ASP A 42 -3.26 -9.91 8.62
CA ASP A 42 -3.99 -10.99 9.28
C ASP A 42 -4.68 -11.92 8.28
N ARG A 43 -5.31 -11.36 7.24
CA ARG A 43 -6.04 -12.16 6.23
C ARG A 43 -5.12 -12.91 5.26
N HIS A 44 -3.94 -12.38 4.97
CA HIS A 44 -3.08 -12.90 3.91
C HIS A 44 -1.74 -13.48 4.39
N GLY A 45 -1.35 -13.25 5.64
CA GLY A 45 -0.07 -13.70 6.19
C GLY A 45 1.14 -13.03 5.54
N LEU A 46 0.98 -11.81 5.01
CA LEU A 46 2.00 -11.07 4.27
C LEU A 46 2.33 -9.76 4.99
N PRO A 47 3.55 -9.56 5.49
CA PRO A 47 3.97 -8.29 6.09
C PRO A 47 3.83 -7.10 5.13
N VAL A 48 3.24 -6.00 5.60
CA VAL A 48 2.96 -4.79 4.80
C VAL A 48 3.73 -3.59 5.34
N GLU A 49 4.43 -2.92 4.45
CA GLU A 49 5.03 -1.61 4.72
C GLU A 49 3.94 -0.53 4.78
N ARG A 50 3.87 0.20 5.90
CA ARG A 50 2.68 0.99 6.26
C ARG A 50 2.57 2.35 5.55
N LEU A 51 3.64 2.82 4.90
CA LEU A 51 3.72 4.16 4.32
C LEU A 51 3.35 4.21 2.83
N TYR A 52 3.79 3.25 2.02
CA TYR A 52 3.52 3.20 0.58
C TYR A 52 2.86 1.90 0.13
N VAL A 53 3.34 0.74 0.60
CA VAL A 53 2.77 -0.55 0.17
C VAL A 53 1.33 -0.68 0.64
N ALA A 54 1.03 -0.27 1.87
CA ALA A 54 -0.33 -0.21 2.38
C ALA A 54 -1.25 0.64 1.49
N LYS A 55 -0.78 1.79 0.97
CA LYS A 55 -1.59 2.67 0.09
C LYS A 55 -1.93 2.00 -1.22
N LEU A 56 -0.93 1.34 -1.83
CA LEU A 56 -1.11 0.58 -3.07
C LEU A 56 -2.12 -0.55 -2.88
N LEU A 57 -1.97 -1.35 -1.82
CA LEU A 57 -2.86 -2.47 -1.54
C LEU A 57 -4.28 -2.00 -1.19
N TYR A 58 -4.41 -0.90 -0.45
CA TYR A 58 -5.70 -0.27 -0.18
C TYR A 58 -6.38 0.13 -1.48
N ALA A 59 -5.67 0.86 -2.35
CA ALA A 59 -6.18 1.31 -3.64
C ALA A 59 -6.66 0.14 -4.51
N LEU A 60 -5.84 -0.92 -4.65
CA LEU A 60 -6.22 -2.09 -5.44
C LEU A 60 -7.44 -2.82 -4.87
N THR A 61 -7.53 -2.95 -3.54
CA THR A 61 -8.68 -3.59 -2.88
C THR A 61 -9.95 -2.76 -3.07
N THR A 62 -9.87 -1.44 -2.93
CA THR A 62 -10.99 -0.52 -3.20
C THR A 62 -11.41 -0.59 -4.67
N LEU A 63 -10.48 -0.46 -5.61
CA LEU A 63 -10.75 -0.51 -7.05
C LEU A 63 -11.39 -1.83 -7.48
N ALA A 64 -10.93 -2.96 -6.92
CA ALA A 64 -11.54 -4.25 -7.16
C ALA A 64 -12.99 -4.31 -6.64
N GLY A 65 -13.24 -3.77 -5.43
CA GLY A 65 -14.59 -3.67 -4.86
C GLY A 65 -15.51 -2.71 -5.64
N GLU A 66 -14.95 -1.68 -6.26
CA GLU A 66 -15.65 -0.74 -7.16
C GLU A 66 -15.92 -1.34 -8.55
N GLY A 67 -15.39 -2.53 -8.86
CA GLY A 67 -15.53 -3.15 -10.17
C GLY A 67 -14.69 -2.49 -11.27
N ALA A 68 -13.60 -1.81 -10.90
CA ALA A 68 -12.70 -1.16 -11.85
C ALA A 68 -11.99 -2.14 -12.81
N PHE A 69 -11.95 -3.42 -12.43
CA PHE A 69 -11.39 -4.49 -13.25
C PHE A 69 -12.49 -5.48 -13.64
N PRO A 70 -12.57 -5.93 -14.92
CA PRO A 70 -13.51 -6.97 -15.32
C PRO A 70 -13.35 -8.25 -14.49
N ALA A 71 -14.45 -8.93 -14.18
CA ALA A 71 -14.42 -10.19 -13.45
C ALA A 71 -13.50 -11.23 -14.13
N GLY A 72 -12.69 -11.93 -13.34
CA GLY A 72 -11.68 -12.88 -13.84
C GLY A 72 -10.35 -12.25 -14.27
N SER A 73 -10.21 -10.92 -14.16
CA SER A 73 -8.93 -10.25 -14.41
C SER A 73 -7.86 -10.66 -13.40
N SER A 74 -6.63 -10.85 -13.86
CA SER A 74 -5.46 -10.98 -12.99
C SER A 74 -4.75 -9.63 -12.88
N VAL A 75 -4.61 -9.13 -11.66
CA VAL A 75 -3.96 -7.83 -11.38
C VAL A 75 -2.63 -8.09 -10.68
N ALA A 76 -1.56 -7.49 -11.18
CA ALA A 76 -0.23 -7.59 -10.58
C ALA A 76 0.16 -6.27 -9.90
N ALA A 77 0.44 -6.33 -8.60
CA ALA A 77 1.04 -5.23 -7.85
C ALA A 77 2.57 -5.34 -7.89
N VAL A 78 3.25 -4.29 -8.37
CA VAL A 78 4.72 -4.24 -8.34
C VAL A 78 5.17 -3.55 -7.06
N ILE A 79 5.74 -4.33 -6.14
CA ILE A 79 6.19 -3.85 -4.83
C ILE A 79 7.72 -3.75 -4.84
N THR A 80 8.24 -2.56 -4.59
CA THR A 80 9.68 -2.30 -4.44
C THR A 80 10.09 -1.95 -3.01
N GLY A 81 9.10 -1.63 -2.15
CA GLY A 81 9.28 -1.42 -0.72
C GLY A 81 9.55 -2.72 0.02
N ARG A 82 10.17 -2.63 1.20
CA ARG A 82 10.33 -3.75 2.13
C ARG A 82 9.34 -3.59 3.27
N PRO A 83 8.81 -4.69 3.84
CA PRO A 83 7.98 -4.61 5.03
C PRO A 83 8.68 -3.86 6.16
N ASP A 84 7.87 -3.26 7.03
CA ASP A 84 8.40 -2.65 8.24
C ASP A 84 9.07 -3.71 9.12
N PRO A 85 10.15 -3.35 9.84
CA PRO A 85 10.74 -4.25 10.80
C PRO A 85 9.68 -4.67 11.82
N ALA A 86 9.63 -5.96 12.13
CA ALA A 86 8.71 -6.49 13.12
C ALA A 86 8.82 -5.66 14.41
N GLN A 87 7.71 -5.04 14.81
CA GLN A 87 7.66 -4.33 16.08
C GLN A 87 7.86 -5.39 17.18
N PRO A 88 8.75 -5.17 18.16
CA PRO A 88 8.85 -6.08 19.28
C PRO A 88 7.47 -6.14 19.94
N SER A 89 6.89 -7.35 19.98
CA SER A 89 5.65 -7.58 20.73
C SER A 89 5.84 -6.97 22.12
N ALA A 90 4.93 -6.08 22.52
CA ALA A 90 4.95 -5.48 23.85
C ALA A 90 4.74 -6.61 24.86
N GLY A 91 5.85 -7.19 25.31
CA GLY A 91 5.86 -8.21 26.34
C GLY A 91 5.17 -7.66 27.57
N SER A 92 4.21 -8.43 28.08
CA SER A 92 3.52 -8.19 29.34
C SER A 92 4.52 -7.81 30.42
N GLN A 93 4.60 -6.52 30.77
CA GLN A 93 5.15 -6.10 32.05
C GLN A 93 4.13 -6.45 33.12
N SER A 94 4.10 -7.73 33.47
CA SER A 94 3.46 -8.24 34.67
C SER A 94 4.54 -8.40 35.74
N ASP A 95 4.35 -7.65 36.82
CA ASP A 95 4.75 -7.99 38.18
C ASP A 95 6.22 -7.81 38.60
N SER A 96 6.48 -6.72 39.30
CA SER A 96 7.28 -6.79 40.53
C SER A 96 6.86 -5.69 41.48
N SER A 97 5.84 -6.02 42.28
CA SER A 97 5.75 -5.50 43.64
C SER A 97 6.84 -6.18 44.48
N ARG A 98 7.90 -5.46 44.85
CA ARG A 98 8.68 -5.68 46.09
C ARG A 98 9.28 -4.37 46.58
#